data_AF-A0A7H8H998-F1
#
_entry.id   AF-A0A7H8H998-F1
#
_cell.length_a   1.000
_cell.length_b   1.000
_cell.length_c   1.000
_cell.angle_alpha   90.00
_cell.angle_beta   90.00
_cell.angle_gamma   90.00
#
_symmetry.space_group_name_H-M   'P 1'
#
loop_
_entity.id
_entity.type
_entity.pdbx_description
1 polymer ?
#
loop_
_entity_poly.entity_id
_entity_poly.type
_entity_poly.pdbx_seq_one_letter_code
_entity_poly.pdbx_strand_id
1 'polypeptide(L)' 'MTSTEGPGGPDEEPKRTGSHAAPEGAGVHPLIDLSRDPNPGKPDHAKPDED' A
#
# COMPACT_ATOMS: atom_id res chain seq x y z
N MET A 1 -13.84 7.90 -41.79
CA MET A 1 -15.11 7.19 -41.48
C MET A 1 -14.71 5.71 -41.37
N THR A 2 -14.76 5.00 -40.24
CA THR A 2 -15.70 5.00 -39.10
C THR A 2 -15.02 4.52 -37.81
N SER A 3 -15.42 5.10 -36.68
CA SER A 3 -15.19 4.67 -35.30
C SER A 3 -15.71 3.26 -35.02
N THR A 4 -15.09 2.54 -34.07
CA THR A 4 -15.82 1.77 -33.05
C THR A 4 -15.03 1.76 -31.74
N GLU A 5 -15.45 2.60 -30.81
CA GLU A 5 -15.13 2.51 -29.38
C GLU A 5 -15.71 1.19 -28.81
N GLY A 6 -14.92 0.47 -28.03
CA GLY A 6 -15.36 -0.69 -27.23
C GLY A 6 -15.47 -0.29 -25.75
N PRO A 7 -16.51 -0.74 -25.02
CA PRO A 7 -16.84 -0.21 -23.71
C PRO A 7 -15.83 -0.64 -22.64
N GLY A 8 -15.35 0.32 -21.87
CA GLY A 8 -14.57 0.10 -20.65
C GLY A 8 -15.37 -0.70 -19.63
N GLY A 9 -14.85 -1.86 -19.26
CA GLY A 9 -15.18 -2.51 -17.99
C GLY A 9 -14.41 -1.84 -16.86
N PRO A 10 -14.90 -1.86 -15.60
CA PRO A 10 -14.13 -1.35 -14.48
C PRO A 10 -12.86 -2.17 -14.36
N ASP A 11 -11.74 -1.54 -14.66
CA ASP A 11 -10.40 -2.03 -14.40
C ASP A 11 -10.24 -2.05 -12.86
N GLU A 12 -10.69 -3.13 -12.23
CA GLU A 12 -10.26 -3.44 -10.86
C GLU A 12 -8.81 -3.92 -10.94
N GLU A 13 -7.92 -2.93 -11.02
CA GLU A 13 -6.49 -3.09 -10.88
C GLU A 13 -6.22 -3.91 -9.59
N PRO A 14 -5.57 -5.08 -9.65
CA PRO A 14 -5.25 -5.82 -8.43
C PRO A 14 -4.29 -4.94 -7.63
N LYS A 15 -4.82 -4.33 -6.55
CA LYS A 15 -4.05 -3.51 -5.61
C LYS A 15 -2.82 -4.31 -5.23
N ARG A 16 -1.66 -3.91 -5.75
CA ARG A 16 -0.39 -4.57 -5.45
C ARG A 16 -0.07 -4.28 -4.00
N THR A 17 -0.58 -5.13 -3.11
CA THR A 17 -0.08 -5.20 -1.75
C THR A 17 1.38 -5.60 -1.91
N GLY A 18 2.30 -4.71 -1.52
CA GLY A 18 3.72 -5.00 -1.68
C GLY A 18 4.04 -6.34 -1.02
N SER A 19 4.87 -7.19 -1.64
CA SER A 19 5.22 -8.53 -1.12
C SER A 19 5.90 -8.51 0.27
N HIS A 20 6.06 -7.33 0.87
CA HIS A 20 6.62 -7.06 2.18
C HIS A 20 5.57 -6.60 3.21
N ALA A 21 4.32 -6.38 2.79
CA ALA A 21 3.24 -6.01 3.71
C ALA A 21 2.85 -7.24 4.55
N ALA A 22 2.84 -7.06 5.87
CA ALA A 22 2.31 -8.08 6.77
C ALA A 22 0.79 -8.22 6.57
N PRO A 23 0.21 -9.42 6.77
CA PRO A 23 -1.23 -9.60 6.76
C PRO A 23 -1.93 -8.71 7.78
N GLU A 24 -3.18 -8.34 7.48
CA GLU A 24 -4.05 -7.61 8.40
C GLU A 24 -4.17 -8.36 9.74
N GLY A 25 -3.87 -7.67 10.85
CA GLY A 25 -3.89 -8.25 12.19
C GLY A 25 -2.64 -9.05 12.60
N ALA A 26 -1.60 -9.10 11.76
CA ALA A 26 -0.29 -9.61 12.18
C ALA A 26 0.30 -8.70 13.28
N GLY A 27 0.69 -9.31 14.40
CA GLY A 27 1.35 -8.59 15.48
C GLY A 27 2.72 -8.06 15.08
N VAL A 28 3.21 -7.05 15.81
CA VAL A 28 4.57 -6.54 15.66
C VAL A 28 5.56 -7.66 16.00
N HIS A 29 6.57 -7.85 15.15
CA HIS A 29 7.59 -8.88 15.39
C HIS A 29 8.33 -8.56 16.69
N PRO A 30 8.58 -9.55 17.58
CA PRO A 30 9.12 -9.30 18.94
C PRO A 30 10.53 -8.68 18.95
N LEU A 31 11.28 -8.83 17.85
CA LEU A 31 12.60 -8.20 17.69
C LEU A 31 12.53 -6.72 17.28
N ILE A 32 11.35 -6.21 16.92
CA ILE A 32 11.17 -4.81 16.56
C ILE A 32 10.96 -4.03 17.86
N ASP A 33 11.92 -3.17 18.18
CA ASP A 33 11.84 -2.23 19.30
C ASP A 33 11.38 -0.87 18.80
N LEU A 34 10.06 -0.66 18.84
CA LEU A 34 9.40 0.57 18.42
C LEU A 34 9.74 1.78 19.30
N SER A 35 10.30 1.57 20.50
CA SER A 35 10.63 2.69 21.41
C SER A 35 11.83 3.50 20.95
N ARG A 36 12.67 2.92 20.08
CA ARG A 36 13.84 3.58 19.49
C ARG A 36 13.54 4.27 18.16
N ASP A 37 12.41 3.94 17.54
CA ASP A 37 12.03 4.50 16.25
C ASP A 37 11.43 5.90 16.46
N PRO A 38 12.00 6.97 15.88
CA PRO A 38 11.39 8.30 15.94
C PRO A 38 10.06 8.37 15.19
N ASN A 39 9.82 7.49 14.21
CA ASN A 39 8.63 7.48 13.37
C ASN A 39 7.97 6.08 13.39
N PRO A 40 7.51 5.60 14.55
CA PRO A 40 6.99 4.25 14.69
C PRO A 40 5.77 4.06 13.78
N GLY A 41 5.81 3.00 12.97
CA GLY A 41 4.71 2.65 12.07
C GLY A 41 4.59 3.53 10.81
N LYS A 42 5.53 4.46 10.56
CA LYS A 42 5.58 5.24 9.31
C LYS A 42 6.69 4.68 8.42
N PRO A 43 6.36 4.06 7.27
CA PRO A 43 7.36 3.61 6.33
C PRO A 43 8.19 4.78 5.78
N ASP A 44 9.51 4.59 5.66
CA ASP A 44 10.43 5.61 5.09
C ASP A 44 10.10 6.01 3.64
N HIS A 45 9.36 5.16 2.93
CA HIS A 45 8.92 5.38 1.55
C HIS A 45 7.44 5.75 1.44
N ALA A 46 6.74 5.99 2.56
CA ALA A 46 5.39 6.50 2.50
C ALA A 46 5.38 7.87 1.81
N LYS A 47 4.35 8.13 1.00
CA LYS A 47 4.12 9.49 0.53
C LYS A 47 3.92 10.39 1.75
N PRO A 48 4.31 11.68 1.67
CA PRO A 48 3.91 12.65 2.68
C PRO A 48 2.39 12.61 2.82
N ASP A 49 1.90 12.74 4.05
CA ASP A 49 0.48 12.94 4.27
C ASP A 49 0.11 14.31 3.67
N GLU A 50 -0.99 14.37 2.93
CA GLU A 50 -1.51 15.65 2.40
C GLU A 50 -2.22 16.37 3.56
N ASP A 51 -1.61 17.44 4.07
CA ASP A 51 -2.23 18.39 5.01
C ASP A 51 -3.33 19.25 4.33
#